data_AF-A0A4R6AZW4-F1
#
_entry.id   AF-A0A4R6AZW4-F1
#
_cell.length_a   1.000
_cell.length_b   1.000
_cell.length_c   1.000
_cell.angle_alpha   90.00
_cell.angle_beta   90.00
_cell.angle_gamma   90.00
#
_symmetry.space_group_name_H-M   'P 1'
#
loop_
_entity.id
_entity.type
_entity.pdbx_description
1 polymer ?
#
loop_
_entity_poly.entity_id
_entity_poly.type
_entity_poly.pdbx_seq_one_letter_code
_entity_poly.pdbx_strand_id
1 'polypeptide(L)'
;MKGIGMHSLGEEIKLSSMRHWSLEGRSRLVKVLSVSAAKYAMEFNGGALSGYITEERFLWGLNSHQIERFLGLRTHELRPLAQIHALSRLPKPNEVEFKFSAAFPDGDVYTNKDHDNLLAARRAFLDGSDRHTRSMTPVVNAYPPGSGMIPQWRLTVEIPSGGLISTVMPTLPFARENGSIKLYTPHNRGPIR
;
A
#
# COMPACT_ATOMS: atom_id res chain seq x y z
N MET A 1 -22.48 -35.24 8.58
CA MET A 1 -22.37 -33.90 9.19
C MET A 1 -21.11 -33.25 8.66
N LYS A 2 -21.22 -32.16 7.87
CA LYS A 2 -20.05 -31.40 7.43
C LYS A 2 -19.52 -30.63 8.65
N GLY A 3 -18.28 -30.91 9.04
CA GLY A 3 -17.62 -30.21 10.15
C GLY A 3 -17.63 -28.72 9.89
N ILE A 4 -18.15 -27.94 10.85
CA ILE A 4 -17.99 -26.49 10.88
C ILE A 4 -16.51 -26.28 11.22
N GLY A 5 -15.68 -26.05 10.20
CA GLY A 5 -14.29 -25.68 10.41
C GLY A 5 -14.26 -24.36 11.17
N MET A 6 -13.75 -24.37 12.40
CA MET A 6 -13.45 -23.14 13.13
C MET A 6 -12.32 -22.43 12.39
N HIS A 7 -12.66 -21.35 11.70
CA HIS A 7 -11.69 -20.44 11.12
C HIS A 7 -11.01 -19.66 12.25
N SER A 8 -9.72 -19.36 12.10
CA SER A 8 -9.07 -18.40 13.00
C SER A 8 -9.68 -17.01 12.83
N LEU A 9 -9.63 -16.16 13.87
CA LEU A 9 -10.11 -14.77 13.78
C LEU A 9 -9.47 -14.02 12.59
N GLY A 10 -8.19 -14.27 12.30
CA GLY A 10 -7.49 -13.69 11.15
C GLY A 10 -8.07 -14.15 9.80
N GLU A 11 -8.47 -15.41 9.68
CA GLU A 11 -9.15 -15.94 8.49
C GLU A 11 -10.55 -15.37 8.33
N GLU A 12 -11.30 -15.20 9.41
CA GLU A 12 -12.63 -14.59 9.36
C GLU A 12 -12.57 -13.12 8.91
N ILE A 13 -11.64 -12.33 9.46
CA ILE A 13 -11.42 -10.94 9.05
C ILE A 13 -10.98 -10.86 7.59
N LYS A 14 -10.09 -11.76 7.16
CA LYS A 14 -9.67 -11.88 5.77
C LYS A 14 -10.87 -12.15 4.88
N LEU A 15 -11.63 -13.23 5.13
CA LEU A 15 -12.80 -13.60 4.33
C LEU A 15 -13.86 -12.50 4.32
N SER A 16 -14.09 -11.82 5.45
CA SER A 16 -15.00 -10.69 5.53
C SER A 16 -14.56 -9.51 4.66
N SER A 17 -13.26 -9.19 4.66
CA SER A 17 -12.70 -8.13 3.81
C SER A 17 -12.88 -8.47 2.32
N MET A 18 -12.60 -9.72 1.96
CA MET A 18 -12.68 -10.19 0.58
C MET A 18 -14.08 -10.06 -0.04
N ARG A 19 -15.14 -10.15 0.77
CA ARG A 19 -16.54 -10.06 0.30
C ARG A 19 -16.91 -8.71 -0.31
N HIS A 20 -16.21 -7.63 0.07
CA HIS A 20 -16.52 -6.29 -0.43
C HIS A 20 -15.55 -5.80 -1.50
N TRP A 21 -14.51 -6.56 -1.82
CA TRP A 21 -13.55 -6.17 -2.86
C TRP A 21 -14.20 -6.16 -4.24
N SER A 22 -13.72 -5.27 -5.08
CA SER A 22 -14.14 -5.14 -6.47
C SER A 22 -12.93 -4.87 -7.37
N LEU A 23 -13.15 -4.97 -8.69
CA LEU A 23 -12.19 -4.50 -9.69
C LEU A 23 -12.40 -3.03 -10.07
N GLU A 24 -13.49 -2.44 -9.58
CA GLU A 24 -13.93 -1.10 -9.93
C GLU A 24 -14.51 -0.35 -8.73
N GLY A 25 -14.57 0.98 -8.82
CA GLY A 25 -15.13 1.84 -7.78
C GLY A 25 -14.35 1.84 -6.46
N ARG A 26 -15.03 2.27 -5.39
CA ARG A 26 -14.43 2.57 -4.07
C ARG A 26 -13.66 1.42 -3.43
N SER A 27 -14.07 0.18 -3.69
CA SER A 27 -13.48 -1.03 -3.11
C SER A 27 -12.58 -1.77 -4.10
N ARG A 28 -12.18 -1.07 -5.17
CA ARG A 28 -11.18 -1.55 -6.11
C ARG A 28 -9.88 -1.82 -5.38
N LEU A 29 -9.34 -3.03 -5.53
CA LEU A 29 -8.00 -3.32 -5.07
C LEU A 29 -6.97 -2.64 -5.97
N VAL A 30 -6.01 -1.98 -5.35
CA VAL A 30 -4.97 -1.22 -6.03
C VAL A 30 -3.59 -1.53 -5.48
N LYS A 31 -2.61 -1.43 -6.36
CA LYS A 31 -1.19 -1.45 -6.04
C LYS A 31 -0.62 -0.06 -6.26
N VAL A 32 0.06 0.47 -5.24
CA VAL A 32 0.84 1.70 -5.36
C VAL A 32 2.28 1.33 -5.69
N LEU A 33 2.83 1.95 -6.73
CA LEU A 33 4.20 1.73 -7.20
C LEU A 33 4.95 3.06 -7.28
N SER A 34 6.25 3.01 -6.95
CA SER A 34 7.18 4.06 -7.37
C SER A 34 7.44 3.95 -8.88
N VAL A 35 8.01 4.99 -9.49
CA VAL A 35 8.34 4.98 -10.93
C VAL A 35 9.23 3.78 -11.29
N SER A 36 10.27 3.51 -10.49
CA SER A 36 11.17 2.37 -10.74
C SER A 36 10.45 1.03 -10.58
N ALA A 37 9.60 0.89 -9.56
CA ALA A 37 8.85 -0.34 -9.33
C ALA A 37 7.82 -0.60 -10.44
N ALA A 38 7.16 0.44 -10.94
CA ALA A 38 6.24 0.33 -12.06
C ALA A 38 6.96 0.01 -13.36
N LYS A 39 8.10 0.67 -13.64
CA LYS A 39 8.95 0.33 -14.78
C LYS A 39 9.36 -1.14 -14.73
N TYR A 40 9.85 -1.61 -13.59
CA TYR A 40 10.19 -3.02 -13.40
C TYR A 40 8.99 -3.93 -13.65
N ALA A 41 7.84 -3.66 -13.02
CA ALA A 41 6.65 -4.49 -13.15
C ALA A 41 6.14 -4.56 -14.60
N MET A 42 6.09 -3.42 -15.31
CA MET A 42 5.51 -3.35 -16.66
C MET A 42 6.47 -3.84 -17.74
N GLU A 43 7.75 -3.49 -17.67
CA GLU A 43 8.72 -3.79 -18.74
C GLU A 43 9.44 -5.13 -18.52
N PHE A 44 9.69 -5.50 -17.27
CA PHE A 44 10.57 -6.63 -16.93
C PHE A 44 9.84 -7.79 -16.26
N ASN A 45 8.70 -7.55 -15.63
CA ASN A 45 7.90 -8.58 -14.94
C ASN A 45 6.61 -8.96 -15.69
N GLY A 46 6.55 -8.72 -17.00
CA GLY A 46 5.38 -9.07 -17.83
C GLY A 46 4.06 -8.40 -17.39
N GLY A 47 4.13 -7.25 -16.72
CA GLY A 47 2.97 -6.56 -16.16
C GLY A 47 2.45 -7.16 -14.85
N ALA A 48 3.20 -8.03 -14.18
CA ALA A 48 2.76 -8.70 -12.95
C ALA A 48 3.02 -7.86 -11.69
N LEU A 49 1.99 -7.75 -10.85
CA LEU A 49 1.99 -7.02 -9.58
C LEU A 49 2.16 -7.98 -8.41
N SER A 50 2.98 -7.60 -7.42
CA SER A 50 3.27 -8.39 -6.23
C SER A 50 3.33 -7.54 -4.95
N GLY A 51 3.42 -8.19 -3.78
CA GLY A 51 3.55 -7.53 -2.49
C GLY A 51 2.24 -6.92 -1.98
N TYR A 52 2.35 -5.78 -1.28
CA TYR A 52 1.23 -5.13 -0.59
C TYR A 52 0.24 -4.44 -1.52
N ILE A 53 -1.06 -4.64 -1.27
CA ILE A 53 -2.19 -3.97 -1.92
C ILE A 53 -3.14 -3.39 -0.87
N THR A 54 -3.94 -2.42 -1.28
CA THR A 54 -5.01 -1.81 -0.46
C THR A 54 -6.23 -1.48 -1.34
N GLU A 55 -7.26 -0.85 -0.77
CA GLU A 55 -8.41 -0.36 -1.55
C GLU A 55 -8.25 1.11 -1.98
N GLU A 56 -8.75 1.40 -3.18
CA GLU A 56 -8.73 2.72 -3.81
C GLU A 56 -9.24 3.84 -2.90
N ARG A 57 -10.33 3.61 -2.16
CA ARG A 57 -10.93 4.61 -1.27
C ARG A 57 -9.98 5.19 -0.23
N PHE A 58 -9.02 4.40 0.26
CA PHE A 58 -8.08 4.89 1.28
C PHE A 58 -7.04 5.84 0.71
N LEU A 59 -6.91 5.93 -0.61
CA LEU A 59 -5.98 6.81 -1.30
C LEU A 59 -6.62 8.13 -1.73
N TRP A 60 -7.96 8.22 -1.75
CA TRP A 60 -8.66 9.41 -2.24
C TRP A 60 -8.29 10.68 -1.50
N GLY A 61 -7.97 11.73 -2.26
CA GLY A 61 -7.54 13.03 -1.77
C GLY A 61 -6.11 13.08 -1.26
N LEU A 62 -5.38 11.95 -1.25
CA LEU A 62 -3.98 11.92 -0.85
C LEU A 62 -3.06 12.23 -2.03
N ASN A 63 -2.05 13.05 -1.79
CA ASN A 63 -0.91 13.21 -2.70
C ASN A 63 0.15 12.12 -2.47
N SER A 64 1.19 12.06 -3.32
CA SER A 64 2.18 10.98 -3.24
C SER A 64 2.93 10.93 -1.91
N HIS A 65 3.25 12.07 -1.29
CA HIS A 65 3.90 12.12 0.03
C HIS A 65 2.98 11.59 1.15
N GLN A 66 1.69 11.90 1.07
CA GLN A 66 0.71 11.41 2.03
C GLN A 66 0.47 9.91 1.87
N ILE A 67 0.38 9.42 0.63
CA ILE A 67 0.28 7.97 0.34
C ILE A 67 1.50 7.23 0.89
N GLU A 68 2.71 7.75 0.63
CA GLU A 68 3.96 7.17 1.15
C GLU A 68 3.91 7.00 2.67
N ARG A 69 3.56 8.08 3.38
CA ARG A 69 3.44 8.07 4.84
C ARG A 69 2.34 7.11 5.32
N PHE A 70 1.15 7.19 4.74
CA PHE A 70 0.00 6.43 5.25
C PHE A 70 0.07 4.94 4.92
N LEU A 71 0.80 4.55 3.88
CA LEU A 71 1.07 3.14 3.56
C LEU A 71 2.32 2.60 4.26
N GLY A 72 3.05 3.41 5.03
CA GLY A 72 4.25 2.97 5.75
C GLY A 72 5.43 2.67 4.81
N LEU A 73 5.50 3.34 3.66
CA LEU A 73 6.60 3.17 2.71
C LEU A 73 7.85 3.92 3.17
N ARG A 74 9.01 3.58 2.58
CA ARG A 74 10.25 4.30 2.91
C ARG A 74 10.10 5.76 2.53
N THR A 75 10.74 6.62 3.33
CA THR A 75 10.75 8.04 3.03
C THR A 75 11.43 8.29 1.68
N HIS A 76 10.74 9.04 0.81
CA HIS A 76 11.10 9.36 -0.59
C HIS A 76 10.89 8.24 -1.61
N GLU A 77 10.31 7.11 -1.23
CA GLU A 77 10.02 5.99 -2.14
C GLU A 77 9.07 6.39 -3.28
N LEU A 78 8.11 7.28 -3.04
CA LEU A 78 7.14 7.73 -4.05
C LEU A 78 7.51 9.06 -4.71
N ARG A 79 8.78 9.48 -4.66
CA ARG A 79 9.28 10.64 -5.41
C ARG A 79 9.82 10.23 -6.79
N PRO A 80 9.51 10.99 -7.86
CA PRO A 80 8.73 12.23 -7.89
C PRO A 80 7.20 12.02 -7.92
N LEU A 81 6.75 10.81 -8.23
CA LEU A 81 5.33 10.47 -8.36
C LEU A 81 5.07 9.01 -7.93
N ALA A 82 3.80 8.72 -7.67
CA ALA A 82 3.29 7.38 -7.45
C ALA A 82 2.39 6.97 -8.62
N GLN A 83 2.46 5.71 -9.02
CA GLN A 83 1.54 5.11 -9.98
C GLN A 83 0.60 4.15 -9.26
N ILE A 84 -0.70 4.33 -9.45
CA ILE A 84 -1.74 3.50 -8.86
C ILE A 84 -2.27 2.57 -9.95
N HIS A 85 -2.07 1.27 -9.77
CA HIS A 85 -2.46 0.23 -10.71
C HIS A 85 -3.63 -0.59 -10.18
N ALA A 86 -4.57 -0.92 -11.06
CA ALA A 86 -5.59 -1.92 -10.81
C ALA A 86 -4.99 -3.33 -10.87
N LEU A 87 -5.65 -4.28 -10.22
CA LEU A 87 -5.43 -5.69 -10.50
C LEU A 87 -6.35 -6.12 -11.66
N SER A 88 -5.88 -7.02 -12.52
CA SER A 88 -6.68 -7.59 -13.62
C SER A 88 -7.80 -8.53 -13.15
N ARG A 89 -7.64 -9.10 -11.95
CA ARG A 89 -8.60 -9.98 -11.28
C ARG A 89 -8.46 -9.88 -9.77
N LEU A 90 -9.49 -10.29 -9.04
CA LEU A 90 -9.40 -10.39 -7.58
C LEU A 90 -8.50 -11.59 -7.19
N PRO A 91 -7.68 -11.46 -6.13
CA PRO A 91 -6.97 -12.59 -5.56
C PRO A 91 -7.95 -13.58 -4.93
N LYS A 92 -7.63 -14.87 -5.03
CA LYS A 92 -8.31 -15.95 -4.30
C LYS A 92 -7.88 -15.93 -2.82
N PRO A 93 -8.64 -16.57 -1.92
CA PRO A 93 -8.29 -16.59 -0.51
C PRO A 93 -6.88 -17.15 -0.24
N ASN A 94 -6.40 -18.15 -0.97
CA ASN A 94 -5.05 -18.70 -0.80
C ASN A 94 -3.93 -17.86 -1.46
N GLU A 95 -4.28 -16.82 -2.21
CA GLU A 95 -3.34 -15.95 -2.94
C GLU A 95 -3.01 -14.66 -2.16
N VAL A 96 -3.50 -14.54 -0.92
CA VAL A 96 -3.39 -13.32 -0.12
C VAL A 96 -3.22 -13.59 1.37
N GLU A 97 -2.33 -12.83 2.00
CA GLU A 97 -2.14 -12.79 3.45
C GLU A 97 -2.72 -11.49 4.02
N PHE A 98 -3.43 -11.62 5.14
CA PHE A 98 -3.90 -10.45 5.88
C PHE A 98 -2.80 -9.92 6.78
N LYS A 99 -2.49 -8.62 6.65
CA LYS A 99 -1.40 -7.95 7.37
C LYS A 99 -1.93 -6.83 8.30
N PHE A 100 -3.19 -6.98 8.75
CA PHE A 100 -3.89 -6.08 9.67
C PHE A 100 -4.08 -4.65 9.13
N SER A 101 -3.07 -3.80 9.22
CA SER A 101 -3.09 -2.43 8.70
C SER A 101 -1.68 -1.93 8.41
N ALA A 102 -1.57 -0.81 7.69
CA ALA A 102 -0.28 -0.21 7.35
C ALA A 102 0.57 0.21 8.58
N ALA A 103 -0.01 0.30 9.78
CA ALA A 103 0.73 0.54 11.02
C ALA A 103 1.59 -0.66 11.47
N PHE A 104 1.30 -1.86 10.95
CA PHE A 104 1.98 -3.11 11.28
C PHE A 104 2.64 -3.66 10.00
N PRO A 105 3.76 -3.09 9.55
CA PRO A 105 4.45 -3.58 8.36
C PRO A 105 4.79 -5.06 8.54
N ASP A 106 4.56 -5.88 7.51
CA ASP A 106 4.68 -7.34 7.57
C ASP A 106 3.79 -8.05 8.61
N GLY A 107 2.88 -7.33 9.25
CA GLY A 107 2.01 -7.81 10.32
C GLY A 107 2.64 -7.71 11.70
N ASP A 108 3.84 -7.13 11.80
CA ASP A 108 4.62 -7.06 13.04
C ASP A 108 4.31 -5.79 13.84
N VAL A 109 4.38 -5.92 15.16
CA VAL A 109 4.21 -4.77 16.07
C VAL A 109 5.42 -3.87 15.98
N TYR A 110 5.18 -2.58 15.72
CA TYR A 110 6.24 -1.58 15.69
C TYR A 110 6.79 -1.34 17.10
N THR A 111 8.08 -1.62 17.31
CA THR A 111 8.75 -1.56 18.61
C THR A 111 9.62 -0.31 18.78
N ASN A 112 10.08 -0.06 20.02
CA ASN A 112 11.08 0.98 20.28
C ASN A 112 12.39 0.76 19.52
N LYS A 113 12.79 -0.51 19.32
CA LYS A 113 13.97 -0.85 18.52
C LYS A 113 13.79 -0.42 17.06
N ASP A 114 12.60 -0.62 16.50
CA ASP A 114 12.29 -0.19 15.14
C ASP A 114 12.29 1.33 15.01
N HIS A 115 11.87 2.03 16.07
CA HIS A 115 11.98 3.48 16.17
C HIS A 115 13.43 3.95 16.16
N ASP A 116 14.29 3.36 16.97
CA ASP A 116 15.71 3.71 17.03
C ASP A 116 16.42 3.45 15.69
N ASN A 117 16.11 2.31 15.06
CA ASN A 117 16.61 1.97 13.72
C ASN A 117 16.18 3.00 12.67
N LEU A 118 14.92 3.44 12.72
CA LEU A 118 14.40 4.48 11.82
C LEU A 118 15.14 5.82 12.02
N LEU A 119 15.39 6.22 13.27
CA LEU A 119 16.14 7.44 13.57
C LEU A 119 17.59 7.35 13.08
N ALA A 120 18.23 6.20 13.26
CA ALA A 120 19.58 5.95 12.76
C ALA A 120 19.64 6.02 11.23
N ALA A 121 18.73 5.35 10.52
CA ALA A 121 18.66 5.38 9.06
C ALA A 121 18.41 6.79 8.51
N ARG A 122 17.60 7.60 9.21
CA ARG A 122 17.40 9.02 8.84
C ARG A 122 18.67 9.85 8.98
N ARG A 123 19.43 9.65 10.05
CA ARG A 123 20.73 10.34 10.24
C ARG A 123 21.71 9.94 9.14
N ALA A 124 21.83 8.64 8.86
CA ALA A 124 22.67 8.09 7.80
C ALA A 124 22.27 8.56 6.38
N PHE A 125 20.98 8.85 6.16
CA PHE A 125 20.54 9.44 4.90
C PHE A 125 20.98 10.92 4.77
N LEU A 126 20.82 11.69 5.86
CA LEU A 126 21.15 13.11 5.92
C LEU A 126 22.65 13.36 5.80
N ASP A 127 23.48 12.55 6.47
CA ASP A 127 24.94 12.62 6.35
C ASP A 127 25.47 12.07 5.01
N GLY A 128 24.62 11.34 4.27
CA GLY A 128 24.93 10.79 2.96
C GLY A 128 25.66 9.44 2.97
N SER A 129 25.84 8.83 4.14
CA SER A 129 26.51 7.53 4.31
C SER A 129 25.65 6.35 3.85
N ASP A 130 24.31 6.48 3.89
CA ASP A 130 23.38 5.44 3.46
C ASP A 130 22.28 6.00 2.54
N ARG A 131 22.61 6.10 1.25
CA ARG A 131 21.68 6.51 0.19
C ARG A 131 21.49 5.37 -0.80
N HIS A 132 20.42 4.62 -0.63
CA HIS A 132 20.03 3.60 -1.60
C HIS A 132 19.19 4.20 -2.73
N THR A 133 19.56 3.91 -3.97
CA THR A 133 18.75 4.23 -5.15
C THR A 133 17.83 3.06 -5.47
N ARG A 134 16.63 3.06 -4.87
CA ARG A 134 15.55 2.09 -5.22
C ARG A 134 14.47 2.73 -6.09
N SER A 135 14.12 3.97 -5.78
CA SER A 135 13.34 4.83 -6.67
C SER A 135 14.32 5.65 -7.52
N MET A 136 13.85 6.36 -8.54
CA MET A 136 14.70 7.28 -9.34
C MET A 136 15.31 8.43 -8.49
N THR A 137 15.12 8.39 -7.17
CA THR A 137 15.66 9.29 -6.16
C THR A 137 16.20 8.47 -4.97
N PRO A 138 17.20 9.00 -4.22
CA PRO A 138 17.66 8.38 -2.99
C PRO A 138 16.54 8.23 -1.96
N VAL A 139 16.49 7.09 -1.27
CA VAL A 139 15.49 6.80 -0.22
C VAL A 139 16.14 6.46 1.11
N VAL A 140 15.41 6.72 2.20
CA VAL A 140 15.82 6.26 3.54
C VAL A 140 15.63 4.75 3.64
N ASN A 141 16.63 4.01 4.11
CA ASN A 141 16.58 2.54 4.16
C ASN A 141 15.88 2.00 5.42
N ALA A 142 14.70 2.52 5.73
CA ALA A 142 13.88 2.06 6.85
C ALA A 142 12.39 2.29 6.54
N TYR A 143 11.56 1.34 6.96
CA TYR A 143 10.12 1.43 6.85
C TYR A 143 9.53 1.99 8.15
N PRO A 144 8.89 3.18 8.12
CA PRO A 144 8.12 3.69 9.25
C PRO A 144 6.75 2.98 9.34
N PRO A 145 6.07 3.05 10.49
CA PRO A 145 4.69 2.61 10.57
C PRO A 145 3.80 3.57 9.74
N GLY A 146 2.85 3.00 9.01
CA GLY A 146 1.82 3.73 8.29
C GLY A 146 0.60 4.06 9.15
N SER A 147 -0.55 4.27 8.50
CA SER A 147 -1.81 4.54 9.20
C SER A 147 -2.47 3.23 9.65
N GLY A 148 -2.85 3.16 10.92
CA GLY A 148 -3.64 2.05 11.46
C GLY A 148 -5.08 1.97 10.91
N MET A 149 -5.48 2.94 10.09
CA MET A 149 -6.80 3.02 9.47
C MET A 149 -6.85 2.42 8.07
N ILE A 150 -5.70 2.12 7.45
CA ILE A 150 -5.62 1.57 6.11
C ILE A 150 -5.31 0.07 6.20
N PRO A 151 -6.28 -0.80 5.90
CA PRO A 151 -6.03 -2.22 5.77
C PRO A 151 -5.06 -2.49 4.62
N GLN A 152 -4.18 -3.46 4.83
CA GLN A 152 -3.26 -3.93 3.81
C GLN A 152 -3.29 -5.45 3.72
N TRP A 153 -3.07 -5.93 2.51
CA TRP A 153 -2.99 -7.35 2.21
C TRP A 153 -1.75 -7.60 1.35
N ARG A 154 -1.07 -8.71 1.61
CA ARG A 154 0.11 -9.11 0.84
C ARG A 154 -0.28 -10.20 -0.15
N LEU A 155 -0.04 -9.95 -1.43
CA LEU A 155 -0.15 -10.96 -2.47
C LEU A 155 0.95 -12.01 -2.29
N THR A 156 0.57 -13.29 -2.27
CA THR A 156 1.50 -14.43 -2.23
C THR A 156 1.83 -14.97 -3.61
N VAL A 157 1.04 -14.59 -4.62
CA VAL A 157 1.27 -14.86 -6.03
C VAL A 157 1.23 -13.54 -6.79
N GLU A 158 1.89 -13.49 -7.94
CA GLU A 158 1.80 -12.31 -8.79
C GLU A 158 0.47 -12.28 -9.54
N ILE A 159 -0.11 -11.09 -9.67
CA ILE A 159 -1.36 -10.86 -10.39
C ILE A 159 -1.11 -9.85 -11.50
N PRO A 160 -1.53 -10.12 -12.76
CA PRO A 160 -1.35 -9.15 -13.82
C PRO A 160 -2.03 -7.82 -13.49
N SER A 161 -1.39 -6.72 -13.87
CA SER A 161 -1.95 -5.37 -13.79
C SER A 161 -3.20 -5.27 -14.66
N GLY A 162 -4.27 -4.69 -14.10
CA GLY A 162 -5.46 -4.30 -14.84
C GLY A 162 -5.31 -2.97 -15.56
N GLY A 163 -4.13 -2.34 -15.46
CA GLY A 163 -3.83 -1.04 -16.06
C GLY A 163 -3.52 0.05 -15.02
N LEU A 164 -2.92 1.14 -15.50
CA LEU A 164 -2.69 2.35 -14.72
C LEU A 164 -4.03 3.08 -14.51
N ILE A 165 -4.40 3.31 -13.26
CA ILE A 165 -5.58 4.10 -12.90
C ILE A 165 -5.23 5.58 -12.87
N SER A 166 -4.12 5.92 -12.20
CA SER A 166 -3.74 7.32 -12.02
C SER A 166 -2.27 7.48 -11.67
N THR A 167 -1.75 8.65 -12.02
CA THR A 167 -0.45 9.15 -11.60
C THR A 167 -0.67 10.23 -10.55
N VAL A 168 -0.10 10.03 -9.36
CA VAL A 168 -0.25 10.93 -8.20
C VAL A 168 1.07 11.63 -7.95
N MET A 169 1.03 12.94 -7.77
CA MET A 169 2.22 13.77 -7.53
C MET A 169 2.09 14.49 -6.19
N PRO A 170 3.17 15.12 -5.67
CA PRO A 170 3.07 15.95 -4.46
C PRO A 170 2.03 17.08 -4.58
N THR A 171 1.82 17.58 -5.81
CA THR A 171 0.89 18.67 -6.15
C THR A 171 -0.41 18.20 -6.80
N LEU A 172 -0.52 16.91 -7.16
CA LEU A 172 -1.70 16.34 -7.82
C LEU A 172 -2.19 15.13 -7.01
N PRO A 173 -3.20 15.33 -6.13
CA PRO A 173 -3.77 14.25 -5.32
C PRO A 173 -4.53 13.23 -6.16
N PHE A 174 -4.71 12.04 -5.59
CA PHE A 174 -5.54 11.01 -6.19
C PHE A 174 -7.03 11.36 -6.08
N ALA A 175 -7.64 11.74 -7.19
CA ALA A 175 -9.04 12.13 -7.23
C ALA A 175 -9.98 10.92 -7.25
N ARG A 176 -11.21 11.14 -6.79
CA ARG A 176 -12.33 10.20 -6.98
C ARG A 176 -12.75 10.18 -8.45
N GLU A 177 -13.60 9.21 -8.83
CA GLU A 177 -14.20 9.11 -10.18
C GLU A 177 -14.92 10.41 -10.62
N ASN A 178 -15.48 11.17 -9.67
CA ASN A 178 -16.13 12.46 -9.96
C ASN A 178 -15.19 13.67 -9.90
N GLY A 179 -13.87 13.46 -9.84
CA GLY A 179 -12.85 14.51 -9.76
C GLY A 179 -12.66 15.11 -8.36
N SER A 180 -13.44 14.71 -7.35
CA SER A 180 -13.28 15.24 -6.00
C SER A 180 -11.99 14.77 -5.35
N ILE A 181 -11.28 15.68 -4.69
CA ILE A 181 -10.08 15.40 -3.86
C ILE A 181 -10.41 15.32 -2.37
N LYS A 182 -11.69 15.17 -1.99
CA LYS A 182 -12.08 15.05 -0.58
C LYS A 182 -11.53 13.74 -0.01
N LEU A 183 -10.79 13.86 1.09
CA LEU A 183 -10.28 12.72 1.85
C LEU A 183 -11.38 11.72 2.20
N TYR A 184 -11.04 10.45 2.14
CA TYR A 184 -11.92 9.41 2.67
C TYR A 184 -11.97 9.48 4.19
N THR A 185 -13.17 9.30 4.72
CA THR A 185 -13.46 9.30 6.16
C THR A 185 -14.19 7.99 6.44
N PRO A 186 -13.52 6.97 7.02
CA PRO A 186 -14.20 5.76 7.40
C PRO A 186 -15.35 6.07 8.37
N HIS A 187 -16.49 5.42 8.19
CA HIS A 187 -17.63 5.55 9.10
C HIS A 187 -17.13 5.25 10.52
N ASN A 188 -17.20 6.25 11.40
CA ASN A 188 -16.81 6.22 12.82
C ASN A 188 -15.33 6.41 13.17
N ARG A 189 -14.44 6.82 12.26
CA ARG A 189 -13.01 7.01 12.60
C ARG A 189 -12.38 8.37 12.23
N GLY A 190 -13.18 9.38 11.85
CA GLY A 190 -12.62 10.67 11.41
C GLY A 190 -11.77 10.52 10.13
N PRO A 191 -11.07 11.57 9.68
CA PRO A 191 -10.18 11.46 8.51
C PRO A 191 -8.99 10.54 8.83
N ILE A 192 -8.43 9.90 7.80
CA ILE A 192 -7.21 9.09 7.92
C ILE A 192 -6.07 9.95 8.49
N ARG A 193 -5.38 9.46 9.52
CA ARG A 193 -4.27 10.12 10.22
C ARG A 193 -3.04 9.22 10.27
#